data_AF-A0A377TGB9-F1
#
_entry.id   AF-A0A377TGB9-F1
#
_cell.length_a   1.000
_cell.length_b   1.000
_cell.length_c   1.000
_cell.angle_alpha   90.00
_cell.angle_beta   90.00
_cell.angle_gamma   90.00
#
_symmetry.space_group_name_H-M   'P 1'
#
loop_
_entity.id
_entity.type
_entity.pdbx_description
1 polymer ?
#
loop_
_entity_poly.entity_id
_entity_poly.type
_entity_poly.pdbx_seq_one_letter_code
_entity_poly.pdbx_strand_id
1 'polypeptide(L)'
;MICSFPRQVDSQIFDDLYRRGKVELELVPQGNLAARIQAAGAGLGAVFTPTGYGTPLAEGKETREIDGRHYVLEYPIKADFALIKAHQGDRWGNLVYRKAARNFGPIMATAAKTTIVEVSQLVALGDLDPENIIPPAFSSSASSRWKT
;
A
#
# COMPACT_ATOMS: atom_id res chain seq x y z
N MET A 1 7.16 7.13 10.17
CA MET A 1 7.07 6.91 8.70
C MET A 1 7.47 5.48 8.43
N ILE A 2 6.67 4.75 7.65
CA ILE A 2 6.98 3.38 7.21
C ILE A 2 7.21 3.44 5.71
N CYS A 3 8.39 3.05 5.23
CA CYS A 3 8.69 3.08 3.79
C CYS A 3 9.82 2.11 3.43
N SER A 4 10.00 1.87 2.13
CA SER A 4 11.14 1.11 1.61
C SER A 4 12.35 1.96 1.24
N PHE A 5 12.16 3.25 1.01
CA PHE A 5 13.23 4.16 0.60
C PHE A 5 12.94 5.59 1.06
N PRO A 6 13.53 6.04 2.19
CA PRO A 6 13.20 7.34 2.80
C PRO A 6 13.95 8.52 2.18
N ARG A 7 15.02 8.28 1.42
CA ARG A 7 15.85 9.36 0.86
C ARG A 7 15.47 9.65 -0.58
N GLN A 8 15.32 10.93 -0.89
CA GLN A 8 15.33 11.44 -2.26
C GLN A 8 16.34 12.58 -2.31
N VAL A 9 16.87 12.89 -3.49
CA VAL A 9 17.92 13.93 -3.68
C VAL A 9 17.50 15.27 -3.05
N ASP A 10 16.20 15.58 -3.05
CA ASP A 10 15.65 16.84 -2.51
C ASP A 10 14.97 16.68 -1.13
N SER A 11 15.11 15.54 -0.46
CA SER A 11 14.43 15.26 0.82
C SER A 11 15.18 15.82 2.04
N GLN A 12 15.41 17.13 2.05
CA GLN A 12 16.17 17.79 3.13
C GLN A 12 15.36 17.89 4.44
N ILE A 13 14.04 18.00 4.35
CA ILE A 13 13.15 18.16 5.50
C ILE A 13 13.05 16.85 6.30
N PHE A 14 12.90 15.71 5.61
CA PHE A 14 12.81 14.42 6.30
C PHE A 14 14.09 14.12 7.09
N ASP A 15 15.26 14.29 6.45
CA ASP A 15 16.54 14.01 7.09
C ASP A 15 16.77 14.89 8.33
N ASP A 16 16.42 16.17 8.27
CA ASP A 16 16.52 17.08 9.42
C ASP A 16 15.57 16.67 10.56
N LEU A 17 14.30 16.38 10.25
CA LEU A 17 13.32 15.95 11.25
C LEU A 17 13.69 14.61 11.88
N TYR A 18 14.20 13.66 11.10
CA TYR A 18 14.65 12.36 11.57
C TYR A 18 15.85 12.49 12.51
N ARG A 19 16.88 13.26 12.11
CA ARG A 19 18.08 13.49 12.96
C ARG A 19 17.76 14.22 14.26
N ARG A 20 16.73 15.07 14.26
CA ARG A 20 16.22 15.75 15.46
C ARG A 20 15.25 14.89 16.30
N GLY A 21 15.01 13.63 15.91
CA GLY A 21 14.08 12.73 16.61
C GLY A 21 12.62 13.16 16.54
N LYS A 22 12.24 14.03 15.60
CA LYS A 22 10.86 14.52 15.42
C LYS A 22 10.00 13.60 14.56
N VAL A 23 10.63 12.68 13.83
CA VAL A 23 9.97 11.68 12.99
C VAL A 23 10.64 10.34 13.24
N GLU A 24 9.84 9.33 13.55
CA GLU A 24 10.30 7.94 13.62
C GLU A 24 10.31 7.32 12.22
N LEU A 25 11.25 6.39 11.98
CA LEU A 25 11.39 5.68 10.72
C LEU A 25 11.40 4.17 10.95
N GLU A 26 10.48 3.48 10.29
CA GLU A 26 10.51 2.03 10.11
C GLU A 26 10.86 1.74 8.65
N LEU A 27 12.05 1.18 8.41
CA LEU A 27 12.48 0.77 7.09
C LEU A 27 12.01 -0.67 6.81
N VAL A 28 11.29 -0.87 5.70
CA VAL A 28 10.71 -2.17 5.35
C VAL A 28 11.04 -2.49 3.89
N PRO A 29 11.53 -3.71 3.56
CA PRO A 29 11.74 -4.09 2.17
C PRO A 29 10.44 -3.90 1.36
N GLN A 30 10.55 -3.38 0.13
CA GLN A 30 9.37 -2.99 -0.66
C GLN A 30 8.37 -4.14 -0.86
N GLY A 31 8.88 -5.37 -1.06
CA GLY A 31 8.05 -6.58 -1.16
C GLY A 31 7.29 -6.88 0.15
N ASN A 32 7.96 -6.76 1.29
CA ASN A 32 7.32 -6.94 2.60
C ASN A 32 6.28 -5.84 2.86
N LEU A 33 6.57 -4.59 2.50
CA LEU A 33 5.63 -3.48 2.63
C LEU A 33 4.35 -3.75 1.83
N ALA A 34 4.48 -4.19 0.57
CA ALA A 34 3.34 -4.56 -0.25
C ALA A 34 2.58 -5.75 0.33
N ALA A 35 3.27 -6.81 0.76
CA ALA A 35 2.67 -7.99 1.36
C ALA A 35 1.90 -7.68 2.65
N ARG A 36 2.43 -6.80 3.51
CA ARG A 36 1.78 -6.34 4.75
C ARG A 36 0.50 -5.55 4.47
N ILE A 37 0.51 -4.68 3.47
CA ILE A 37 -0.68 -3.93 3.05
C ILE A 37 -1.72 -4.88 2.44
N GLN A 38 -1.30 -5.81 1.58
CA GLN A 38 -2.18 -6.83 1.01
C GLN A 38 -2.81 -7.72 2.08
N ALA A 39 -2.01 -8.17 3.06
CA ALA A 39 -2.49 -8.96 4.19
C ALA A 39 -3.57 -8.21 4.98
N ALA A 40 -3.42 -6.90 5.15
CA ALA A 40 -4.41 -6.07 5.82
C ALA A 40 -5.74 -6.02 5.05
N GLY A 41 -5.68 -5.78 3.74
CA GLY A 41 -6.89 -5.74 2.90
C GLY A 41 -7.57 -7.09 2.72
N ALA A 42 -6.81 -8.19 2.81
CA ALA A 42 -7.33 -9.56 2.75
C ALA A 42 -7.81 -10.08 4.12
N GLY A 43 -7.64 -9.33 5.21
CA GLY A 43 -8.02 -9.77 6.56
C GLY A 43 -7.12 -10.87 7.15
N LEU A 44 -5.90 -11.02 6.64
CA LEU A 44 -4.91 -11.98 7.17
C LEU A 44 -4.26 -11.46 8.45
N GLY A 45 -3.85 -12.37 9.34
CA GLY A 45 -3.24 -12.02 10.63
C GLY A 45 -1.76 -11.65 10.56
N ALA A 46 -0.95 -12.42 9.84
CA ALA A 46 0.47 -12.17 9.60
C ALA A 46 0.95 -12.96 8.37
N VAL A 47 2.08 -12.57 7.79
CA VAL A 47 2.69 -13.23 6.63
C VAL A 47 4.16 -13.54 6.88
N PHE A 48 4.59 -14.74 6.51
CA PHE A 48 5.99 -15.11 6.51
C PHE A 48 6.62 -14.79 5.14
N THR A 49 7.74 -14.08 5.15
CA THR A 49 8.48 -13.67 3.94
C THR A 49 9.96 -13.97 4.11
N PRO A 50 10.65 -14.50 3.08
CA PRO A 50 12.08 -14.77 3.18
C PRO A 50 12.93 -13.49 3.13
N THR A 51 12.35 -12.38 2.68
CA THR A 51 13.05 -11.12 2.51
C THR A 51 13.33 -10.47 3.87
N GLY A 52 14.62 -10.20 4.13
CA GLY A 52 15.10 -9.58 5.36
C GLY A 52 15.74 -10.57 6.34
N TYR A 53 15.54 -11.88 6.17
CA TYR A 53 16.20 -12.89 7.01
C TYR A 53 17.74 -12.75 6.93
N GLY A 54 18.40 -12.85 8.09
CA GLY A 54 19.85 -12.68 8.20
C GLY A 54 20.35 -11.24 8.05
N THR A 55 19.45 -10.25 8.04
CA THR A 55 19.80 -8.82 8.01
C THR A 55 19.34 -8.14 9.31
N PRO A 56 19.84 -6.93 9.63
CA PRO A 56 19.37 -6.17 10.79
C PRO A 56 17.86 -5.89 10.79
N LEU A 57 17.20 -5.95 9.63
CA LEU A 57 15.75 -5.75 9.52
C LEU A 57 14.92 -6.90 10.12
N ALA A 58 15.54 -8.06 10.37
CA ALA A 58 14.91 -9.21 11.01
C ALA A 58 15.18 -9.28 12.52
N GLU A 59 16.03 -8.42 13.07
CA GLU A 59 16.35 -8.42 14.50
C GLU A 59 15.08 -8.14 15.32
N GLY A 60 14.84 -8.98 16.33
CA GLY A 60 13.66 -8.89 17.19
C GLY A 60 12.34 -9.37 16.56
N LYS A 61 12.34 -9.81 15.29
CA LYS A 61 11.17 -10.41 14.64
C LYS A 61 11.17 -11.92 14.81
N GLU A 62 9.97 -12.53 14.83
CA GLU A 62 9.85 -13.99 14.77
C GLU A 62 10.38 -14.50 13.43
N THR A 63 11.17 -15.57 13.47
CA THR A 63 11.65 -16.27 12.28
C THR A 63 11.24 -17.73 12.32
N ARG A 64 10.96 -18.31 11.15
CA ARG A 64 10.57 -19.72 11.03
C ARG A 64 11.22 -20.35 9.80
N GLU A 65 11.63 -21.60 9.93
CA GLU A 65 12.00 -22.43 8.79
C GLU A 65 10.75 -23.12 8.24
N ILE A 66 10.49 -22.94 6.95
CA ILE A 66 9.37 -23.55 6.22
C ILE A 66 9.98 -24.16 4.95
N ASP A 67 9.81 -25.46 4.76
CA ASP A 67 10.31 -26.21 3.60
C ASP A 67 11.80 -25.97 3.30
N GLY A 68 12.65 -25.96 4.34
CA GLY A 68 14.10 -25.79 4.20
C GLY A 68 14.58 -24.35 3.94
N ARG A 69 13.69 -23.36 4.03
CA ARG A 69 14.03 -21.94 3.88
C ARG A 69 13.58 -21.14 5.09
N HIS A 70 14.39 -20.18 5.52
CA HIS A 70 14.04 -19.28 6.63
C HIS A 70 13.21 -18.08 6.15
N TYR A 71 12.22 -17.73 6.96
CA TYR A 71 11.28 -16.63 6.77
C TYR A 71 11.21 -15.76 8.02
N VAL A 72 10.82 -14.52 7.84
CA VAL A 72 10.56 -13.52 8.86
C VAL A 72 9.06 -13.24 8.92
N LEU A 73 8.50 -13.17 10.12
CA LEU A 73 7.11 -12.82 10.35
C LEU A 73 6.90 -11.31 10.18
N GLU A 74 5.94 -10.92 9.34
CA GLU A 74 5.54 -9.55 9.12
C GLU A 74 4.04 -9.37 9.39
N TYR A 75 3.68 -8.31 10.12
CA TYR A 75 2.29 -8.03 10.48
C TYR A 75 1.60 -7.06 9.50
N PRO A 76 0.29 -7.20 9.26
CA PRO A 76 -0.47 -6.34 8.36
C PRO A 76 -0.37 -4.86 8.71
N ILE A 77 -0.35 -4.00 7.69
CA ILE A 77 -0.43 -2.55 7.86
C ILE A 77 -1.81 -2.08 7.45
N LYS A 78 -2.59 -1.63 8.43
CA LYS A 78 -3.90 -1.00 8.23
C LYS A 78 -3.78 0.51 8.38
N ALA A 79 -4.57 1.25 7.63
CA ALA A 79 -4.65 2.70 7.74
C ALA A 79 -6.09 3.17 7.99
N ASP A 80 -6.24 4.35 8.56
CA ASP A 80 -7.55 5.02 8.60
C ASP A 80 -7.93 5.56 7.23
N PHE A 81 -6.95 6.12 6.51
CA PHE A 81 -7.14 6.70 5.19
C PHE A 81 -6.13 6.17 4.17
N ALA A 82 -6.60 5.94 2.93
CA ALA A 82 -5.76 5.74 1.76
C ALA A 82 -6.01 6.88 0.76
N LEU A 83 -4.94 7.54 0.34
CA LEU A 83 -4.97 8.54 -0.74
C LEU A 83 -4.34 7.90 -1.97
N ILE A 84 -5.13 7.68 -3.02
CA ILE A 84 -4.66 7.00 -4.24
C ILE A 84 -5.02 7.79 -5.48
N LYS A 85 -4.26 7.58 -6.56
CA LYS A 85 -4.49 8.20 -7.85
C LYS A 85 -4.72 7.15 -8.92
N ALA A 86 -5.82 7.28 -9.66
CA ALA A 86 -6.19 6.39 -10.76
C ALA A 86 -6.28 7.17 -12.08
N HIS A 87 -6.28 6.45 -13.20
CA HIS A 87 -6.43 7.07 -14.51
C HIS A 87 -7.88 7.42 -14.80
N GLN A 88 -8.76 6.43 -14.69
CA GLN A 88 -10.20 6.57 -14.85
C GLN A 88 -10.92 6.02 -13.63
N GLY A 89 -12.08 6.57 -13.32
CA GLY A 89 -13.00 5.96 -12.37
C GLY A 89 -14.45 6.37 -12.61
N ASP A 90 -15.37 5.66 -11.98
CA ASP A 90 -16.80 5.94 -12.04
C ASP A 90 -17.40 6.25 -10.67
N ARG A 91 -18.70 6.55 -10.62
CA ARG A 91 -19.39 6.90 -9.37
C ARG A 91 -19.55 5.73 -8.39
N TRP A 92 -19.42 4.48 -8.84
CA TRP A 92 -19.45 3.30 -7.97
C TRP A 92 -18.09 3.04 -7.33
N GLY A 93 -17.03 3.71 -7.77
CA GLY A 93 -15.67 3.52 -7.26
C GLY A 93 -14.91 2.45 -8.04
N ASN A 94 -15.35 2.08 -9.24
CA ASN A 94 -14.53 1.27 -10.14
C ASN A 94 -13.37 2.12 -10.65
N LEU A 95 -12.17 1.54 -10.67
CA LEU A 95 -10.94 2.25 -11.03
C LEU A 95 -10.17 1.52 -12.12
N VAL A 96 -9.58 2.29 -13.02
CA VAL A 96 -8.59 1.81 -13.99
C VAL A 96 -7.29 2.58 -13.79
N TYR A 97 -6.16 1.87 -13.78
CA TYR A 97 -4.83 2.44 -13.64
C TYR A 97 -4.07 2.38 -14.96
N ARG A 98 -3.18 3.36 -15.19
CA ARG A 98 -2.37 3.41 -16.42
C ARG A 98 -0.94 2.98 -16.15
N LYS A 99 -0.55 1.82 -16.70
CA LYS A 99 0.83 1.31 -16.68
C LYS A 99 1.41 1.27 -15.25
N ALA A 100 2.63 1.77 -15.05
CA ALA A 100 3.34 1.75 -13.77
C ALA A 100 2.71 2.63 -12.67
N ALA A 101 1.79 3.55 -13.01
CA ALA A 101 1.05 4.34 -12.03
C ALA A 101 0.11 3.49 -11.16
N ARG A 102 -0.09 2.20 -11.51
CA ARG A 102 -0.86 1.25 -10.71
C ARG A 102 -0.21 0.96 -9.35
N ASN A 103 1.11 0.79 -9.30
CA ASN A 103 1.93 0.50 -8.11
C ASN A 103 1.17 0.01 -6.84
N PHE A 104 1.20 0.77 -5.74
CA PHE A 104 0.57 0.46 -4.46
C PHE A 104 -0.92 0.84 -4.40
N GLY A 105 -1.43 1.60 -5.37
CA GLY A 105 -2.80 2.13 -5.36
C GLY A 105 -3.86 1.07 -5.04
N PRO A 106 -3.93 -0.05 -5.80
CA PRO A 106 -4.93 -1.08 -5.55
C PRO A 106 -4.87 -1.72 -4.17
N ILE A 107 -3.66 -1.96 -3.64
CA ILE A 107 -3.51 -2.65 -2.36
C ILE A 107 -3.75 -1.71 -1.19
N MET A 108 -3.41 -0.42 -1.34
CA MET A 108 -3.74 0.60 -0.35
C MET A 108 -5.25 0.85 -0.28
N ALA A 109 -5.94 0.79 -1.42
CA ALA A 109 -7.40 0.98 -1.50
C ALA A 109 -8.19 -0.02 -0.63
N THR A 110 -7.66 -1.24 -0.48
CA THR A 110 -8.31 -2.32 0.29
C THR A 110 -7.85 -2.39 1.74
N ALA A 111 -6.73 -1.75 2.09
CA ALA A 111 -6.12 -1.83 3.42
C ALA A 111 -6.48 -0.65 4.35
N ALA A 112 -7.38 0.24 3.93
CA ALA A 112 -7.78 1.42 4.70
C ALA A 112 -9.28 1.43 5.04
N LYS A 113 -9.63 2.08 6.16
CA LYS A 113 -11.04 2.29 6.55
C LYS A 113 -11.78 3.23 5.61
N THR A 114 -11.08 4.19 5.01
CA THR A 114 -11.64 5.15 4.05
C THR A 114 -10.63 5.39 2.93
N THR A 115 -11.07 5.19 1.69
CA THR A 115 -10.22 5.42 0.51
C THR A 115 -10.71 6.63 -0.26
N ILE A 116 -9.79 7.57 -0.51
CA ILE A 116 -10.02 8.80 -1.27
C ILE A 116 -9.22 8.69 -2.56
N VAL A 117 -9.89 8.87 -3.69
CA VAL A 117 -9.32 8.65 -5.01
C VAL A 117 -9.35 9.93 -5.83
N GLU A 118 -8.20 10.33 -6.35
CA GLU A 118 -8.10 11.29 -7.44
C GLU A 118 -8.09 10.53 -8.78
N VAL A 119 -8.99 10.89 -9.70
CA VAL A 119 -9.00 10.34 -11.07
C VAL A 119 -8.62 11.42 -12.07
N SER A 120 -7.88 11.06 -13.11
CA SER A 120 -7.66 11.97 -14.24
C SER A 120 -8.91 12.14 -15.10
N GLN A 121 -9.79 11.14 -15.14
CA GLN A 121 -11.05 11.19 -15.88
C GLN A 121 -12.16 10.45 -15.12
N LEU A 122 -13.24 11.16 -14.83
CA LEU A 122 -14.49 10.56 -14.34
C LEU A 122 -15.31 10.13 -15.56
N VAL A 123 -15.72 8.85 -15.62
CA VAL A 123 -16.53 8.29 -16.72
C VAL A 123 -17.93 7.90 -16.25
N ALA A 124 -18.84 7.63 -17.18
CA ALA A 124 -20.17 7.16 -16.83
C ALA A 124 -20.15 5.70 -16.38
N LEU A 125 -21.20 5.27 -15.68
CA LEU A 125 -21.37 3.88 -15.28
C LEU A 125 -21.52 3.00 -16.53
N GLY A 126 -20.74 1.93 -16.61
CA GLY A 126 -20.73 1.00 -17.74
C GLY A 126 -19.71 1.33 -18.83
N ASP A 127 -19.06 2.49 -18.79
CA ASP A 127 -18.02 2.87 -19.76
C ASP A 127 -16.68 2.15 -19.50
N LEU A 128 -16.46 1.68 -18.26
CA LEU A 128 -15.28 0.91 -17.90
C LEU A 128 -15.49 -0.56 -18.27
N ASP A 129 -14.56 -1.11 -19.04
CA ASP A 129 -14.47 -2.54 -19.28
C ASP A 129 -14.27 -3.29 -17.95
N PRO A 130 -15.19 -4.18 -17.55
CA PRO A 130 -15.12 -4.93 -16.30
C PRO A 130 -13.80 -5.68 -16.09
N GLU A 131 -13.16 -6.17 -17.16
CA GLU A 131 -11.90 -6.92 -17.09
C GLU A 131 -10.70 -6.03 -16.72
N ASN A 132 -10.85 -4.70 -16.85
CA ASN A 132 -9.81 -3.72 -16.55
C ASN A 132 -9.99 -3.05 -15.18
N ILE A 133 -11.09 -3.32 -14.46
CA ILE A 133 -11.39 -2.71 -13.16
C ILE A 133 -10.54 -3.34 -12.06
N ILE A 134 -9.72 -2.51 -11.40
CA ILE A 134 -8.80 -2.95 -10.36
C ILE A 134 -8.69 -1.86 -9.29
N PRO A 135 -8.80 -2.16 -7.99
CA PRO A 135 -9.57 -3.29 -7.48
C PRO A 135 -11.07 -3.04 -7.78
N PRO A 136 -11.92 -4.08 -7.78
CA PRO A 136 -13.37 -3.90 -7.89
C PRO A 136 -13.91 -2.96 -6.80
N ALA A 137 -14.95 -2.19 -7.12
CA ALA A 137 -15.54 -1.18 -6.24
C ALA A 137 -15.84 -1.66 -4.81
N PHE A 138 -16.33 -2.91 -4.65
CA PHE A 138 -16.69 -3.49 -3.35
C PHE A 138 -15.50 -3.55 -2.38
N SER A 139 -14.27 -3.61 -2.89
CA SER A 139 -13.07 -3.69 -2.07
C SER A 139 -12.69 -2.34 -1.43
N SER A 140 -13.45 -1.27 -1.70
CA SER A 140 -13.23 0.04 -1.12
C SER A 140 -14.51 0.57 -0.46
N SER A 141 -14.43 0.97 0.81
CA SER A 141 -15.45 1.79 1.48
C SER A 141 -15.38 3.25 1.02
N ALA A 142 -15.10 3.49 -0.27
CA ALA A 142 -14.82 4.81 -0.81
C ALA A 142 -16.10 5.66 -0.78
N SER A 143 -16.23 6.54 0.21
CA SER A 143 -17.21 7.63 0.18
C SER A 143 -16.73 8.65 -0.85
N SER A 144 -17.22 8.54 -2.08
CA SER A 144 -16.73 9.32 -3.20
C SER A 144 -17.34 10.74 -3.21
N ARG A 145 -16.68 11.69 -2.54
CA ARG A 145 -16.91 13.13 -2.78
C ARG A 145 -15.99 13.60 -3.89
N TRP A 146 -16.46 13.49 -5.12
CA TRP A 146 -15.78 14.03 -6.30
C TRP A 146 -15.91 15.56 -6.33
N LYS A 147 -14.78 16.28 -6.34
CA LYS A 147 -14.78 17.71 -6.71
C LYS A 147 -14.46 17.80 -8.20
N THR A 148 -15.44 18.23 -8.99
CA THR A 148 -15.26 18.84 -10.32
C THR A 148 -14.53 20.16 -10.22
#